data_AF-A0A528INU3-F1
#
_entry.id   AF-A0A528INU3-F1
#
_cell.length_a   1.000
_cell.length_b   1.000
_cell.length_c   1.000
_cell.angle_alpha   90.00
_cell.angle_beta   90.00
_cell.angle_gamma   90.00
#
_symmetry.space_group_name_H-M   'P 1'
#
loop_
_entity.id
_entity.type
_entity.pdbx_description
1 polymer ?
#
loop_
_entity_poly.entity_id
_entity_poly.type
_entity_poly.pdbx_seq_one_letter_code
_entity_poly.pdbx_strand_id
1 'polypeptide(L)'
;MGDERFQQFAQALLVKQFPTLQCLPVGQPDGGRDAFSRTWNRAGTGGFVAFQVKYTRDPSTREARDVIASVVETEASKVASLISQGATSYYLITNVSGTSHPKTGSIDKVNKQLTDALGIETHCWWRDDIESRVDGQPAIKWSYPEIIRATDLLEYFFTTQGDSAAQGRTDALRAFMAYQYRYDQKLKFKQVDLERSIQDLFVDVPARIVATHDT
;
A
#
# COMPACT_ATOMS: atom_id res chain seq x y z
N MET A 1 -2.97 3.43 -7.67
CA MET A 1 -3.56 2.06 -7.74
C MET A 1 -5.06 2.16 -7.45
N GLY A 2 -5.88 1.24 -7.97
CA GLY A 2 -7.30 1.11 -7.56
C GLY A 2 -7.48 0.22 -6.33
N ASP A 3 -8.69 0.17 -5.78
CA ASP A 3 -9.10 -0.68 -4.67
C ASP A 3 -9.01 -2.17 -5.02
N GLU A 4 -9.64 -2.60 -6.11
CA GLU A 4 -9.59 -4.00 -6.58
C GLU A 4 -8.15 -4.44 -6.86
N ARG A 5 -7.38 -3.54 -7.49
CA ARG A 5 -5.98 -3.79 -7.85
C ARG A 5 -5.10 -3.91 -6.61
N PHE A 6 -5.37 -3.11 -5.57
CA PHE A 6 -4.71 -3.22 -4.27
C PHE A 6 -5.09 -4.51 -3.53
N GLN A 7 -6.34 -4.96 -3.62
CA GLN A 7 -6.77 -6.26 -3.07
C GLN A 7 -6.02 -7.43 -3.74
N GLN A 8 -5.89 -7.44 -5.06
CA GLN A 8 -5.10 -8.45 -5.78
C GLN A 8 -3.63 -8.45 -5.34
N PHE A 9 -3.04 -7.26 -5.19
CA PHE A 9 -1.68 -7.10 -4.71
C PHE A 9 -1.49 -7.64 -3.29
N ALA A 10 -2.37 -7.27 -2.37
CA ALA A 10 -2.35 -7.77 -1.00
C ALA A 10 -2.52 -9.30 -0.95
N GLN A 11 -3.44 -9.85 -1.75
CA GLN A 11 -3.62 -11.30 -1.89
C GLN A 11 -2.35 -11.99 -2.38
N ALA A 12 -1.66 -11.45 -3.40
CA ALA A 12 -0.41 -12.01 -3.90
C ALA A 12 0.69 -12.03 -2.82
N LEU A 13 0.76 -10.98 -1.98
CA LEU A 13 1.69 -10.92 -0.85
C LEU A 13 1.31 -11.93 0.24
N LEU A 14 0.03 -12.03 0.58
CA LEU A 14 -0.49 -12.94 1.59
C LEU A 14 -0.24 -14.41 1.20
N VAL A 15 -0.44 -14.79 -0.06
CA VAL A 15 -0.18 -16.17 -0.54
C VAL A 15 1.28 -16.57 -0.33
N LYS A 16 2.23 -15.63 -0.47
CA LYS A 16 3.64 -15.91 -0.18
C LYS A 16 3.92 -16.08 1.30
N GLN A 17 3.24 -15.32 2.16
CA GLN A 17 3.49 -15.34 3.59
C GLN A 17 2.73 -16.46 4.33
N PHE A 18 1.60 -16.90 3.79
CA PHE A 18 0.70 -17.88 4.38
C PHE A 18 0.42 -19.00 3.37
N PRO A 19 1.18 -20.12 3.41
CA PRO A 19 1.07 -21.20 2.42
C PRO A 19 -0.32 -21.86 2.34
N THR A 20 -1.09 -21.82 3.43
CA THR A 20 -2.44 -22.41 3.53
C THR A 20 -3.56 -21.39 3.30
N LEU A 21 -3.23 -20.20 2.77
CA LEU A 21 -4.19 -19.16 2.47
C LEU A 21 -5.06 -19.52 1.25
N GLN A 22 -6.33 -19.20 1.35
CA GLN A 22 -7.28 -19.19 0.26
C GLN A 22 -7.79 -17.75 0.04
N CYS A 23 -7.59 -17.23 -1.16
CA CYS A 23 -8.10 -15.92 -1.58
C CYS A 23 -9.55 -16.03 -2.07
N LEU A 24 -10.34 -14.99 -1.81
CA LEU A 24 -11.69 -14.84 -2.34
C LEU A 24 -11.71 -13.96 -3.59
N PRO A 25 -12.70 -14.13 -4.48
CA PRO A 25 -12.81 -13.34 -5.70
C PRO A 25 -12.99 -11.85 -5.41
N VAL A 26 -12.18 -11.02 -6.06
CA VAL A 26 -12.26 -9.55 -5.91
C VAL A 26 -13.60 -9.03 -6.45
N GLY A 27 -14.19 -8.06 -5.74
CA GLY A 27 -15.43 -7.39 -6.15
C GLY A 27 -16.72 -8.15 -5.79
N GLN A 28 -16.65 -9.19 -4.97
CA GLN A 28 -17.81 -9.95 -4.51
C GLN A 28 -18.14 -9.67 -3.02
N PRO A 29 -19.40 -9.86 -2.58
CA PRO A 29 -19.76 -9.69 -1.18
C PRO A 29 -19.21 -10.85 -0.33
N ASP A 30 -18.02 -10.65 0.24
CA ASP A 30 -17.26 -11.74 0.86
C ASP A 30 -17.46 -11.87 2.39
N GLY A 31 -18.48 -11.19 2.93
CA GLY A 31 -18.87 -11.33 4.33
C GLY A 31 -17.85 -10.77 5.34
N GLY A 32 -16.99 -9.84 4.91
CA GLY A 32 -15.99 -9.20 5.79
C GLY A 32 -14.63 -9.89 5.86
N ARG A 33 -14.29 -10.68 4.84
CA ARG A 33 -12.95 -11.23 4.61
C ARG A 33 -12.66 -11.26 3.12
N ASP A 34 -11.43 -11.01 2.71
CA ASP A 34 -10.97 -11.12 1.32
C ASP A 34 -10.09 -12.36 1.10
N ALA A 35 -9.64 -12.98 2.19
CA ALA A 35 -8.93 -14.25 2.21
C ALA A 35 -9.05 -14.89 3.60
N PHE A 36 -8.78 -16.20 3.68
CA PHE A 36 -8.68 -16.91 4.96
C PHE A 36 -7.62 -18.00 4.90
N SER A 37 -7.04 -18.35 6.04
CA SER A 37 -6.09 -19.45 6.18
C SER A 37 -6.55 -20.39 7.28
N ARG A 38 -6.68 -21.68 6.99
CA ARG A 38 -7.09 -22.67 8.00
C ARG A 38 -5.93 -22.94 8.95
N THR A 39 -6.21 -22.89 10.25
CA THR A 39 -5.27 -23.27 11.30
C THR A 39 -5.69 -24.62 11.86
N TRP A 40 -4.78 -25.59 11.77
CA TRP A 40 -4.95 -26.88 12.45
C TRP A 40 -4.33 -26.72 13.84
N ASN A 41 -5.16 -26.50 14.85
CA ASN A 41 -4.68 -26.52 16.22
C ASN A 41 -4.43 -27.97 16.67
N ARG A 42 -3.54 -28.12 17.67
CA ARG A 42 -3.09 -29.42 18.19
C ARG A 42 -4.20 -30.27 18.82
N ALA A 43 -5.38 -29.67 19.07
CA ALA A 43 -6.54 -30.29 19.70
C ALA A 43 -7.64 -30.74 18.73
N GLY A 44 -7.42 -30.66 17.41
CA GLY A 44 -8.38 -31.18 16.41
C GLY A 44 -9.61 -30.31 16.16
N THR A 45 -9.70 -29.12 16.77
CA THR A 45 -10.76 -28.13 16.52
C THR A 45 -10.26 -27.09 15.52
N GLY A 46 -10.30 -27.41 14.23
CA GLY A 46 -9.81 -26.50 13.18
C GLY A 46 -10.36 -25.08 13.31
N GLY A 47 -9.45 -24.10 13.34
CA GLY A 47 -9.78 -22.67 13.31
C GLY A 47 -9.42 -22.06 11.97
N PHE A 48 -9.62 -20.76 11.82
CA PHE A 48 -9.08 -20.03 10.69
C PHE A 48 -8.67 -18.61 11.04
N VAL A 49 -7.72 -18.08 10.28
CA VAL A 49 -7.34 -16.68 10.29
C VAL A 49 -8.06 -15.99 9.14
N ALA A 50 -8.72 -14.86 9.42
CA ALA A 50 -9.39 -14.04 8.43
C ALA A 50 -8.51 -12.85 8.04
N PHE A 51 -8.53 -12.49 6.76
CA PHE A 51 -7.77 -11.36 6.22
C PHE A 51 -8.73 -10.42 5.50
N GLN A 52 -8.67 -9.14 5.80
CA GLN A 52 -9.45 -8.08 5.15
C GLN A 52 -8.49 -7.00 4.64
N VAL A 53 -8.64 -6.65 3.38
CA VAL A 53 -7.92 -5.57 2.72
C VAL A 53 -8.80 -4.32 2.74
N LYS A 54 -8.19 -3.19 3.11
CA LYS A 54 -8.84 -1.88 3.08
C LYS A 54 -7.96 -0.89 2.33
N TYR A 55 -8.46 -0.42 1.19
CA TYR A 55 -7.78 0.59 0.39
C TYR A 55 -8.34 1.98 0.67
N THR A 56 -7.45 2.95 0.91
CA THR A 56 -7.76 4.37 0.99
C THR A 56 -7.17 5.07 -0.24
N ARG A 57 -8.00 5.74 -1.05
CA ARG A 57 -7.56 6.43 -2.28
C ARG A 57 -6.53 7.53 -2.00
N ASP A 58 -6.77 8.34 -0.98
CA ASP A 58 -5.85 9.39 -0.52
C ASP A 58 -5.40 9.09 0.90
N PRO A 59 -4.40 8.23 1.07
CA PRO A 59 -3.99 7.75 2.38
C PRO A 59 -3.22 8.81 3.20
N SER A 60 -2.75 9.91 2.58
CA SER A 60 -2.16 11.05 3.31
C SER A 60 -3.20 11.89 4.06
N THR A 61 -4.48 11.80 3.68
CA THR A 61 -5.56 12.55 4.33
C THR A 61 -6.21 11.81 5.50
N ARG A 62 -5.87 10.54 5.70
CA ARG A 62 -6.44 9.72 6.78
C ARG A 62 -5.41 9.42 7.84
N GLU A 63 -5.77 9.76 9.06
CA GLU A 63 -5.02 9.35 10.23
C GLU A 63 -5.35 7.89 10.59
N ALA A 64 -4.42 7.22 11.24
CA ALA A 64 -4.60 5.82 11.65
C ALA A 64 -5.85 5.61 12.52
N ARG A 65 -6.23 6.62 13.32
CA ARG A 65 -7.45 6.61 14.15
C ARG A 65 -8.74 6.54 13.31
N ASP A 66 -8.76 7.16 12.14
CA ASP A 66 -9.94 7.21 11.28
C ASP A 66 -10.13 5.86 10.59
N VAL A 67 -9.03 5.19 10.27
CA VAL A 67 -9.04 3.81 9.79
C VAL A 67 -9.66 2.90 10.83
N ILE A 68 -9.20 2.96 12.10
CA ILE A 68 -9.77 2.16 13.20
C ILE A 68 -11.27 2.39 13.33
N ALA A 69 -11.68 3.65 13.49
CA ALA A 69 -13.09 3.99 13.72
C ALA A 69 -13.96 3.44 12.59
N SER A 70 -13.51 3.62 11.34
CA SER A 70 -14.25 3.09 10.19
C SER A 70 -14.29 1.56 10.14
N VAL A 71 -13.23 0.87 10.56
CA VAL A 71 -13.19 -0.60 10.60
C VAL A 71 -14.10 -1.14 11.71
N VAL A 72 -14.06 -0.54 12.91
CA VAL A 72 -14.94 -0.96 14.01
C VAL A 72 -16.40 -0.74 13.63
N GLU A 73 -16.76 0.39 13.02
CA GLU A 73 -18.13 0.68 12.62
C GLU A 73 -18.65 -0.27 11.53
N THR A 74 -17.82 -0.59 10.53
CA THR A 74 -18.27 -1.35 9.35
C THR A 74 -18.07 -2.87 9.46
N GLU A 75 -17.10 -3.32 10.26
CA GLU A 75 -16.67 -4.73 10.28
C GLU A 75 -16.98 -5.44 11.60
N ALA A 76 -17.29 -4.75 12.71
CA ALA A 76 -17.50 -5.41 14.01
C ALA A 76 -18.58 -6.51 13.97
N SER A 77 -19.72 -6.26 13.30
CA SER A 77 -20.80 -7.24 13.18
C SER A 77 -20.39 -8.45 12.32
N LYS A 78 -19.59 -8.24 11.27
CA LYS A 78 -19.08 -9.31 10.40
C LYS A 78 -18.03 -10.14 11.11
N VAL A 79 -17.11 -9.49 11.82
CA VAL A 79 -16.07 -10.16 12.62
C VAL A 79 -16.71 -11.01 13.72
N ALA A 80 -17.77 -10.53 14.38
CA ALA A 80 -18.53 -11.34 15.34
C ALA A 80 -19.10 -12.63 14.71
N SER A 81 -19.58 -12.56 13.45
CA SER A 81 -20.00 -13.75 12.70
C SER A 81 -18.84 -14.67 12.35
N LEU A 82 -17.66 -14.12 12.06
CA LEU A 82 -16.46 -14.93 11.81
C LEU A 82 -15.98 -15.64 13.08
N ILE A 83 -16.05 -14.97 14.25
CA ILE A 83 -15.72 -15.57 15.55
C ILE A 83 -16.62 -16.76 15.84
N SER A 84 -17.94 -16.64 15.63
CA SER A 84 -18.87 -17.76 15.83
C SER A 84 -18.64 -18.93 14.87
N GLN A 85 -18.01 -18.67 13.72
CA GLN A 85 -17.58 -19.69 12.75
C GLN A 85 -16.22 -20.33 13.07
N GLY A 86 -15.50 -19.86 14.11
CA GLY A 86 -14.21 -20.39 14.53
C GLY A 86 -12.99 -19.58 14.07
N ALA A 87 -13.15 -18.29 13.80
CA ALA A 87 -12.00 -17.41 13.54
C ALA A 87 -11.14 -17.26 14.80
N THR A 88 -9.82 -17.43 14.66
CA THR A 88 -8.86 -17.31 15.77
C THR A 88 -8.15 -15.96 15.79
N SER A 89 -7.85 -15.42 14.62
CA SER A 89 -7.17 -14.14 14.47
C SER A 89 -7.69 -13.40 13.23
N TYR A 90 -7.62 -12.07 13.25
CA TYR A 90 -8.06 -11.19 12.18
C TYR A 90 -6.91 -10.28 11.72
N TYR A 91 -6.65 -10.23 10.41
CA TYR A 91 -5.63 -9.37 9.82
C TYR A 91 -6.29 -8.28 8.99
N LEU A 92 -5.97 -7.03 9.30
CA LEU A 92 -6.31 -5.87 8.50
C LEU A 92 -5.08 -5.47 7.66
N ILE A 93 -5.24 -5.36 6.35
CA ILE A 93 -4.19 -4.91 5.43
C ILE A 93 -4.59 -3.56 4.85
N THR A 94 -3.78 -2.52 5.06
CA THR A 94 -4.11 -1.14 4.65
C THR A 94 -2.94 -0.40 4.03
N ASN A 95 -3.22 0.50 3.08
CA ASN A 95 -2.21 1.37 2.46
C ASN A 95 -1.98 2.69 3.22
N VAL A 96 -2.53 2.84 4.43
CA VAL A 96 -2.28 3.99 5.30
C VAL A 96 -0.99 3.76 6.10
N SER A 97 -0.19 4.80 6.29
CA SER A 97 1.05 4.69 7.08
C SER A 97 0.75 4.64 8.58
N GLY A 98 1.50 3.80 9.30
CA GLY A 98 1.46 3.75 10.75
C GLY A 98 2.39 4.79 11.36
N THR A 99 2.20 5.10 12.65
CA THR A 99 3.15 5.90 13.44
C THR A 99 3.73 5.02 14.53
N SER A 100 5.05 5.02 14.64
CA SER A 100 5.85 4.10 15.48
C SER A 100 6.24 4.68 16.85
N HIS A 101 5.67 5.82 17.25
CA HIS A 101 5.99 6.44 18.54
C HIS A 101 5.72 5.45 19.68
N PRO A 102 6.70 5.16 20.56
CA PRO A 102 6.50 4.17 21.63
C PRO A 102 5.32 4.55 22.53
N LYS A 103 4.40 3.61 22.80
CA LYS A 103 3.18 3.77 23.64
C LYS A 103 2.14 4.77 23.14
N THR A 104 2.50 5.72 22.30
CA THR A 104 1.61 6.78 21.80
C THR A 104 1.25 6.63 20.34
N GLY A 105 2.10 5.94 19.58
CA GLY A 105 2.00 5.68 18.17
C GLY A 105 0.82 4.80 17.84
N SER A 106 0.36 4.95 16.61
CA SER A 106 -0.80 4.24 16.12
C SER A 106 -0.55 2.74 16.07
N ILE A 107 0.65 2.25 15.79
CA ILE A 107 0.90 0.80 15.69
C ILE A 107 0.56 0.07 17.01
N ASP A 108 1.08 0.54 18.14
CA ASP A 108 0.85 -0.06 19.46
C ASP A 108 -0.62 0.10 19.91
N LYS A 109 -1.17 1.30 19.73
CA LYS A 109 -2.54 1.60 20.17
C LYS A 109 -3.59 0.93 19.30
N VAL A 110 -3.39 0.89 17.99
CA VAL A 110 -4.35 0.36 17.02
C VAL A 110 -4.55 -1.13 17.21
N ASN A 111 -3.48 -1.91 17.34
CA ASN A 111 -3.62 -3.35 17.50
C ASN A 111 -4.40 -3.70 18.77
N LYS A 112 -4.10 -3.00 19.87
CA LYS A 112 -4.84 -3.17 21.12
C LYS A 112 -6.29 -2.70 21.00
N GLN A 113 -6.53 -1.50 20.48
CA GLN A 113 -7.89 -0.96 20.33
C GLN A 113 -8.75 -1.78 19.39
N LEU A 114 -8.21 -2.30 18.28
CA LEU A 114 -8.93 -3.17 17.38
C LEU A 114 -9.20 -4.54 18.02
N THR A 115 -8.23 -5.11 18.72
CA THR A 115 -8.42 -6.38 19.44
C THR A 115 -9.51 -6.24 20.51
N ASP A 116 -9.47 -5.18 21.30
CA ASP A 116 -10.45 -4.89 22.36
C ASP A 116 -11.85 -4.62 21.76
N ALA A 117 -11.93 -3.93 20.62
CA ALA A 117 -13.19 -3.59 19.96
C ALA A 117 -13.83 -4.78 19.20
N LEU A 118 -13.02 -5.63 18.59
CA LEU A 118 -13.49 -6.76 17.77
C LEU A 118 -13.62 -8.06 18.56
N GLY A 119 -12.99 -8.18 19.72
CA GLY A 119 -13.05 -9.37 20.58
C GLY A 119 -12.26 -10.57 20.04
N ILE A 120 -11.34 -10.33 19.11
CA ILE A 120 -10.46 -11.34 18.49
C ILE A 120 -9.05 -10.75 18.32
N GLU A 121 -8.02 -11.59 18.43
CA GLU A 121 -6.64 -11.17 18.21
C GLU A 121 -6.50 -10.53 16.82
N THR A 122 -6.19 -9.23 16.81
CA THR A 122 -6.16 -8.44 15.58
C THR A 122 -4.76 -7.93 15.28
N HIS A 123 -4.34 -8.11 14.02
CA HIS A 123 -3.08 -7.59 13.50
C HIS A 123 -3.36 -6.61 12.36
N CYS A 124 -2.65 -5.48 12.33
CA CYS A 124 -2.70 -4.54 11.22
C CYS A 124 -1.38 -4.55 10.45
N TRP A 125 -1.44 -4.72 9.13
CA TRP A 125 -0.33 -4.45 8.21
C TRP A 125 -0.52 -3.05 7.65
N TRP A 126 0.33 -2.14 8.11
CA TRP A 126 0.39 -0.77 7.61
C TRP A 126 1.12 -0.71 6.27
N ARG A 127 1.09 0.46 5.62
CA ARG A 127 1.84 0.68 4.39
C ARG A 127 3.30 0.25 4.55
N ASP A 128 3.96 0.69 5.62
CA ASP A 128 5.40 0.46 5.80
C ASP A 128 5.72 -1.03 6.01
N ASP A 129 4.82 -1.78 6.65
CA ASP A 129 4.90 -3.24 6.76
C ASP A 129 4.77 -3.91 5.38
N ILE A 130 3.81 -3.46 4.57
CA ILE A 130 3.57 -4.00 3.22
C ILE A 130 4.79 -3.73 2.34
N GLU A 131 5.32 -2.51 2.37
CA GLU A 131 6.52 -2.11 1.62
C GLU A 131 7.72 -2.99 1.98
N SER A 132 7.99 -3.13 3.28
CA SER A 132 9.10 -3.96 3.77
C SER A 132 8.96 -5.42 3.37
N ARG A 133 7.73 -5.97 3.37
CA ARG A 133 7.47 -7.35 2.94
C ARG A 133 7.65 -7.56 1.45
N VAL A 134 7.35 -6.54 0.65
CA VAL A 134 7.42 -6.58 -0.81
C VAL A 134 8.84 -6.37 -1.31
N ASP A 135 9.68 -5.69 -0.55
CA ASP A 135 11.08 -5.47 -0.91
C ASP A 135 11.85 -6.77 -1.17
N GLY A 136 11.53 -7.85 -0.45
CA GLY A 136 12.10 -9.18 -0.70
C GLY A 136 11.44 -9.98 -1.84
N GLN A 137 10.49 -9.41 -2.59
CA GLN A 137 9.67 -10.14 -3.57
C GLN A 137 9.62 -9.44 -4.95
N PRO A 138 10.73 -9.45 -5.73
CA PRO A 138 10.78 -8.78 -7.04
C PRO A 138 9.69 -9.22 -8.01
N ALA A 139 9.36 -10.52 -8.06
CA ALA A 139 8.33 -11.06 -8.95
C ALA A 139 6.93 -10.44 -8.72
N ILE A 140 6.61 -10.12 -7.46
CA ILE A 140 5.36 -9.44 -7.12
C ILE A 140 5.44 -7.98 -7.60
N LYS A 141 6.54 -7.27 -7.34
CA LYS A 141 6.74 -5.89 -7.84
C LYS A 141 6.52 -5.78 -9.34
N TRP A 142 7.04 -6.72 -10.14
CA TRP A 142 6.85 -6.75 -11.60
C TRP A 142 5.40 -6.97 -12.04
N SER A 143 4.60 -7.68 -11.25
CA SER A 143 3.18 -7.91 -11.54
C SER A 143 2.30 -6.70 -11.23
N TYR A 144 2.82 -5.77 -10.41
CA TYR A 144 2.16 -4.55 -9.95
C TYR A 144 3.08 -3.34 -10.18
N PRO A 145 3.25 -2.90 -11.45
CA PRO A 145 4.17 -1.82 -11.79
C PRO A 145 3.86 -0.50 -11.09
N GLU A 146 2.65 -0.32 -10.57
CA GLU A 146 2.21 0.87 -9.82
C GLU A 146 2.97 1.10 -8.50
N ILE A 147 3.68 0.08 -7.99
CA ILE A 147 4.46 0.15 -6.74
C ILE A 147 5.97 0.10 -6.97
N ILE A 148 6.42 -0.05 -8.21
CA ILE A 148 7.84 -0.12 -8.55
C ILE A 148 8.50 1.23 -8.28
N ARG A 149 9.60 1.22 -7.53
CA ARG A 149 10.44 2.39 -7.27
C ARG A 149 11.55 2.48 -8.31
N ALA A 150 12.06 3.68 -8.54
CA ALA A 150 13.21 3.87 -9.44
C ALA A 150 14.45 3.05 -9.00
N THR A 151 14.61 2.83 -7.69
CA THR A 151 15.67 1.99 -7.12
C THR A 151 15.54 0.51 -7.50
N ASP A 152 14.32 -0.01 -7.65
CA ASP A 152 14.09 -1.41 -8.06
C ASP A 152 14.54 -1.65 -9.52
N LEU A 153 14.48 -0.62 -10.35
CA LEU A 153 14.90 -0.70 -11.75
C LEU A 153 16.42 -0.77 -11.88
N LEU A 154 17.17 -0.17 -10.95
CA LEU A 154 18.64 -0.27 -10.93
C LEU A 154 19.08 -1.72 -10.75
N GLU A 155 18.46 -2.44 -9.82
CA GLU A 155 18.71 -3.88 -9.62
C GLU A 155 18.48 -4.67 -10.91
N TYR A 156 17.40 -4.37 -11.64
CA TYR A 156 17.13 -5.00 -12.93
C TYR A 156 18.23 -4.72 -13.96
N PHE A 157 18.67 -3.47 -14.11
CA PHE A 157 19.73 -3.13 -15.07
C PHE A 157 21.05 -3.82 -14.75
N PHE A 158 21.41 -3.93 -13.46
CA PHE A 158 22.62 -4.63 -13.03
C PHE A 158 22.53 -6.14 -13.23
N THR A 159 21.41 -6.77 -12.87
CA THR A 159 21.22 -8.23 -13.02
C THR A 159 21.11 -8.68 -14.47
N THR A 160 20.69 -7.79 -15.37
CA THR A 160 20.45 -8.08 -16.79
C THR A 160 21.66 -7.72 -17.67
N GLN A 161 22.72 -7.14 -17.09
CA GLN A 161 23.89 -6.69 -17.82
C GLN A 161 24.68 -7.89 -18.38
N GLY A 162 24.66 -8.08 -19.70
CA GLY A 162 25.43 -9.13 -20.39
C GLY A 162 24.60 -10.22 -21.06
N ASP A 163 23.29 -10.27 -20.84
CA ASP A 163 22.41 -11.20 -21.56
C ASP A 163 21.89 -10.56 -22.86
N SER A 164 22.43 -11.00 -24.00
CA SER A 164 22.04 -10.51 -25.33
C SER A 164 20.55 -10.70 -25.66
N ALA A 165 19.89 -11.70 -25.07
CA ALA A 165 18.44 -11.91 -25.21
C ALA A 165 17.62 -10.92 -24.37
N ALA A 166 18.25 -10.27 -23.38
CA ALA A 166 17.58 -9.37 -22.47
C ALA A 166 17.68 -7.89 -22.89
N GLN A 167 18.44 -7.58 -23.95
CA GLN A 167 18.56 -6.24 -24.53
C GLN A 167 17.20 -5.60 -24.84
N GLY A 168 16.29 -6.35 -25.46
CA GLY A 168 14.95 -5.85 -25.82
C GLY A 168 14.06 -5.53 -24.61
N ARG A 169 14.20 -6.28 -23.51
CA ARG A 169 13.47 -5.99 -22.26
C ARG A 169 14.06 -4.74 -21.57
N THR A 170 15.38 -4.61 -21.60
CA THR A 170 16.12 -3.45 -21.08
C THR A 170 15.69 -2.16 -21.79
N ASP A 171 15.49 -2.21 -23.11
CA ASP A 171 15.04 -1.06 -23.88
C ASP A 171 13.57 -0.70 -23.60
N ALA A 172 12.69 -1.70 -23.44
CA ALA A 172 11.30 -1.47 -23.02
C ALA A 172 11.22 -0.82 -21.63
N LEU A 173 12.06 -1.26 -20.69
CA LEU A 173 12.17 -0.67 -19.35
C LEU A 173 12.65 0.79 -19.41
N ARG A 174 13.68 1.06 -20.23
CA ARG A 174 14.20 2.42 -20.44
C ARG A 174 13.12 3.34 -21.01
N ALA A 175 12.30 2.84 -21.94
CA ALA A 175 11.18 3.58 -22.50
C ALA A 175 10.09 3.85 -21.44
N PHE A 176 9.77 2.88 -20.59
CA PHE A 176 8.83 3.08 -19.47
C PHE A 176 9.34 4.11 -18.46
N MET A 177 10.64 4.08 -18.12
CA MET A 177 11.24 5.10 -17.25
C MET A 177 11.18 6.49 -17.85
N ALA A 178 11.52 6.62 -19.14
CA ALA A 178 11.42 7.89 -19.84
C ALA A 178 9.97 8.40 -19.85
N TYR A 179 8.99 7.50 -20.00
CA TYR A 179 7.58 7.84 -19.91
C TYR A 179 7.18 8.28 -18.50
N GLN A 180 7.52 7.51 -17.47
CA GLN A 180 7.19 7.85 -16.08
C GLN A 180 7.85 9.16 -15.65
N TYR A 181 9.13 9.35 -15.96
CA TYR A 181 9.82 10.60 -15.71
C TYR A 181 9.12 11.80 -16.37
N ARG A 182 8.67 11.65 -17.63
CA ARG A 182 7.89 12.70 -18.33
C ARG A 182 6.52 12.92 -17.70
N TYR A 183 5.87 11.87 -17.21
CA TYR A 183 4.59 11.96 -16.52
C TYR A 183 4.73 12.68 -15.17
N ASP A 184 5.72 12.30 -14.38
CA ASP A 184 6.03 12.90 -13.07
C ASP A 184 6.54 14.35 -13.19
N GLN A 185 7.19 14.71 -14.30
CA GLN A 185 7.56 16.09 -14.61
C GLN A 185 6.35 17.02 -14.81
N LYS A 186 5.16 16.49 -15.11
CA LYS A 186 3.94 17.30 -15.27
C LYS A 186 3.30 17.56 -13.89
N LEU A 187 3.49 18.76 -13.33
CA LEU A 187 2.73 19.22 -12.17
C LEU A 187 1.23 19.34 -12.55
N LYS A 188 0.36 18.55 -11.93
CA LYS A 188 -1.09 18.75 -12.03
C LYS A 188 -1.54 19.81 -11.04
N PHE A 189 -1.54 21.08 -11.45
CA PHE A 189 -2.24 22.13 -10.71
C PHE A 189 -3.75 21.98 -10.90
N LYS A 190 -4.49 21.81 -9.79
CA LYS A 190 -5.93 21.52 -9.79
C LYS A 190 -6.83 22.68 -10.28
N GLN A 191 -6.26 23.76 -10.81
CA GLN A 191 -7.03 24.96 -11.13
C GLN A 191 -6.76 25.64 -12.47
N VAL A 192 -5.77 25.22 -13.27
CA VAL A 192 -5.65 25.60 -14.69
C VAL A 192 -4.88 24.50 -15.41
N ASP A 193 -5.45 23.95 -16.49
CA ASP A 193 -4.73 23.10 -17.44
C ASP A 193 -3.61 23.92 -18.09
N LEU A 194 -2.44 23.96 -17.45
CA LEU A 194 -1.22 24.50 -18.05
C LEU A 194 -0.27 23.32 -18.30
N GLU A 195 -0.25 22.83 -19.53
CA GLU A 195 0.80 21.94 -20.02
C GLU A 195 2.10 22.74 -20.26
N ARG A 196 2.75 23.19 -19.18
CA ARG A 196 4.08 23.84 -19.28
C ARG A 196 5.12 23.11 -18.43
N SER A 197 6.36 23.12 -18.91
CA SER A 197 7.50 22.51 -18.23
C SER A 197 7.80 23.26 -16.93
N ILE A 198 8.26 22.58 -15.88
CA ILE A 198 8.61 23.21 -14.59
C ILE A 198 9.69 24.31 -14.74
N GLN A 199 10.48 24.20 -15.81
CA GLN A 199 11.54 25.14 -16.19
C GLN A 199 10.97 26.49 -16.66
N ASP A 200 9.74 26.50 -17.17
CA ASP A 200 9.06 27.70 -17.66
C ASP A 200 8.43 28.52 -16.52
N LEU A 201 8.45 28.00 -15.29
CA LEU A 201 7.90 28.67 -14.10
C LEU A 201 8.91 29.63 -13.45
N PHE A 202 10.20 29.52 -13.79
CA PHE A 202 11.23 30.45 -13.34
C PHE A 202 11.18 31.70 -14.21
N VAL A 203 10.39 32.68 -13.79
CA VAL A 203 10.46 34.03 -14.35
C VAL A 203 11.63 34.75 -13.67
N ASP A 204 12.71 35.00 -14.42
CA ASP A 204 13.76 35.91 -14.00
C ASP A 204 13.14 37.31 -13.81
N VAL A 205 13.00 37.73 -12.56
CA VAL A 205 12.51 39.08 -12.23
C VAL A 205 13.70 40.03 -12.27
N PRO A 206 13.78 40.97 -13.22
CA PRO A 206 14.87 41.93 -13.24
C PRO A 206 14.75 42.87 -12.03
N ALA A 207 15.60 42.66 -11.03
CA ALA A 207 15.70 43.55 -9.88
C ALA A 207 16.40 44.86 -10.31
N ARG A 208 15.73 46.01 -10.14
CA ARG A 208 16.36 47.34 -10.23
C ARG A 208 16.67 47.84 -8.82
N ILE A 209 17.94 48.19 -8.61
CA ILE A 209 18.38 48.89 -7.40
C ILE A 209 18.00 50.36 -7.57
N VAL A 210 17.13 50.87 -6.69
CA VAL A 210 16.81 52.29 -6.61
C VAL A 210 17.65 52.88 -5.48
N ALA A 211 18.60 53.76 -5.81
CA ALA A 211 19.35 54.49 -4.80
C ALA A 211 18.43 55.54 -4.17
N THR A 212 18.19 55.42 -2.87
CA THR A 212 17.54 56.46 -2.07
C THR A 212 18.54 57.59 -1.83
N HIS A 213 18.26 58.77 -2.39
CA HIS A 213 18.94 60.00 -1.97
C HIS A 213 18.24 60.52 -0.72
N ASP A 214 18.97 60.53 0.41
CA ASP A 214 18.58 61.25 1.61
C ASP A 214 18.59 62.76 1.32
N THR A 215 17.48 63.42 1.64
CA THR A 215 17.36 64.87 1.82
C THR A 215 16.90 65.16 3.23
#